data_AF-A0A853KVS3-F1
#
_entry.id   AF-A0A853KVS3-F1
#
_cell.length_a   1.000
_cell.length_b   1.000
_cell.length_c   1.000
_cell.angle_alpha   90.00
_cell.angle_beta   90.00
_cell.angle_gamma   90.00
#
_symmetry.space_group_name_H-M   'P 1'
#
loop_
_entity.id
_entity.type
_entity.pdbx_description
1 polymer ?
#
loop_
_entity_poly.entity_id
_entity_poly.type
_entity_poly.pdbx_seq_one_letter_code
_entity_poly.pdbx_strand_id
1 'polypeptide(L)'
;MTRVTVSIEDDLMEAFDAFLDHRGYTNRSEGFRDLIREKLQNTKLEDNADGVGIAVLNYVYDHEERMLASRLMSTQHEHHNLTVSTVHFHIDHDTCLESVTLRGRLSEIRAFADKVLAQPGVRHGQLYTVPGELHVESHHHGDDHHGHAHKHEHLKITT
;
A
#
# COMPACT_ATOMS: atom_id res chain seq x y z
N MET A 1 -15.66 20.77 -9.03
CA MET A 1 -14.28 21.22 -8.74
C MET A 1 -14.38 22.57 -8.03
N THR A 2 -13.74 22.71 -6.87
CA THR A 2 -13.76 23.95 -6.07
C THR A 2 -12.46 24.70 -6.28
N ARG A 3 -12.52 26.03 -6.47
CA ARG A 3 -11.33 26.88 -6.64
C ARG A 3 -10.97 27.53 -5.30
N VAL A 4 -9.72 27.38 -4.89
CA VAL A 4 -9.18 27.98 -3.67
C VAL A 4 -8.00 28.86 -4.05
N THR A 5 -7.88 30.03 -3.42
CA THR A 5 -6.70 30.91 -3.52
C THR A 5 -5.98 30.86 -2.18
N VAL A 6 -4.68 30.60 -2.22
CA VAL A 6 -3.81 30.54 -1.04
C VAL A 6 -2.62 31.47 -1.25
N SER A 7 -2.16 32.13 -0.19
CA SER A 7 -0.92 32.90 -0.19
C SER A 7 0.20 32.00 0.33
N ILE A 8 1.33 31.98 -0.37
CA ILE A 8 2.52 31.17 -0.07
C ILE A 8 3.74 32.07 -0.28
N GLU A 9 4.77 31.91 0.53
CA GLU A 9 6.04 32.62 0.37
C GLU A 9 6.68 32.31 -0.99
N ASP A 10 7.29 33.32 -1.61
CA ASP A 10 7.82 33.22 -2.97
C ASP A 10 8.92 32.15 -3.09
N ASP A 11 9.80 32.05 -2.10
CA ASP A 11 10.88 31.06 -2.05
C ASP A 11 10.35 29.62 -1.95
N LEU A 12 9.29 29.41 -1.17
CA LEU A 12 8.61 28.12 -1.08
C LEU A 12 7.89 27.75 -2.38
N MET A 13 7.29 28.72 -3.06
CA MET A 13 6.65 28.51 -4.36
C MET A 13 7.68 28.14 -5.43
N GLU A 14 8.83 28.81 -5.46
CA GLU A 14 9.94 28.47 -6.37
C GLU A 14 10.49 27.06 -6.11
N ALA A 15 10.70 26.70 -4.84
CA ALA A 15 11.14 25.36 -4.47
C ALA A 15 10.12 24.29 -4.90
N PHE A 16 8.82 24.59 -4.76
CA PHE A 16 7.77 23.68 -5.19
C PHE A 16 7.70 23.53 -6.71
N ASP A 17 7.87 24.60 -7.48
CA ASP A 17 7.93 24.52 -8.94
C ASP A 17 9.09 23.64 -9.42
N ALA A 18 10.28 23.82 -8.84
CA ALA A 18 11.45 22.98 -9.15
C ALA A 18 11.19 21.50 -8.82
N PHE A 19 10.52 21.21 -7.70
CA PHE A 19 10.10 19.87 -7.34
C PHE A 19 9.13 19.26 -8.36
N LEU A 20 8.15 20.03 -8.84
CA LEU A 20 7.17 19.58 -9.83
C LEU A 20 7.80 19.29 -11.19
N ASP A 21 8.67 20.18 -11.66
CA ASP A 21 9.39 20.00 -12.94
C ASP A 21 10.25 18.74 -12.92
N HIS A 22 10.97 18.50 -11.82
CA HIS A 22 11.79 17.29 -11.67
C HIS A 22 10.97 16.00 -11.70
N ARG A 23 9.72 16.03 -11.22
CA ARG A 23 8.80 14.89 -11.25
C ARG A 23 7.93 14.83 -12.51
N GLY A 24 8.10 15.74 -13.46
CA GLY A 24 7.40 15.73 -14.75
C GLY A 24 5.92 16.15 -14.68
N TYR A 25 5.53 16.91 -13.65
CA TYR A 25 4.17 17.45 -13.58
C TYR A 25 3.94 18.52 -14.65
N THR A 26 2.75 18.53 -15.25
CA THR A 26 2.38 19.49 -16.29
C THR A 26 1.74 20.77 -15.76
N ASN A 27 1.29 20.77 -14.49
CA ASN A 27 0.68 21.94 -13.87
C ASN A 27 0.75 21.88 -12.34
N ARG A 28 0.83 23.06 -11.71
CA ARG A 28 0.86 23.22 -10.24
C ARG A 28 -0.37 22.64 -9.56
N SER A 29 -1.54 22.74 -10.18
CA SER A 29 -2.79 22.26 -9.57
C SER A 29 -2.84 20.74 -9.42
N GLU A 30 -2.19 19.97 -10.30
CA GLU A 30 -2.02 18.52 -10.13
C GLU A 30 -1.07 18.23 -8.98
N GLY A 31 0.09 18.89 -8.96
CA GLY A 31 1.06 18.78 -7.88
C GLY A 31 0.46 19.07 -6.50
N PHE A 32 -0.30 20.16 -6.38
CA PHE A 32 -1.01 20.49 -5.14
C PHE A 32 -2.06 19.44 -4.76
N ARG A 33 -2.83 18.93 -5.74
CA ARG A 33 -3.82 17.88 -5.46
C ARG A 33 -3.17 16.59 -4.99
N ASP A 34 -2.06 16.19 -5.59
CA ASP A 34 -1.33 14.99 -5.21
C ASP A 34 -0.72 15.14 -3.82
N LEU A 35 -0.11 16.28 -3.50
CA LEU A 35 0.38 16.58 -2.15
C LEU A 35 -0.74 16.56 -1.10
N ILE A 36 -1.90 17.17 -1.41
CA ILE A 36 -3.05 17.17 -0.49
C ILE A 36 -3.56 15.73 -0.30
N ARG A 37 -3.72 14.95 -1.37
CA ARG A 37 -4.16 13.55 -1.28
C ARG A 37 -3.17 12.72 -0.47
N GLU A 38 -1.88 12.82 -0.76
CA GLU A 38 -0.82 12.13 -0.01
C GLU A 38 -0.88 12.48 1.48
N LYS A 39 -1.00 13.77 1.82
CA LYS A 39 -1.07 14.19 3.22
C LYS A 39 -2.34 13.70 3.92
N LEU A 40 -3.50 13.78 3.27
CA LEU A 40 -4.77 13.31 3.83
C LEU A 40 -4.81 11.78 3.96
N GLN A 41 -4.23 11.03 3.02
CA GLN A 41 -4.10 9.58 3.11
C GLN A 41 -3.21 9.17 4.29
N ASN A 42 -2.08 9.84 4.47
CA ASN A 42 -1.18 9.60 5.60
C ASN A 42 -1.87 9.87 6.95
N THR A 43 -2.68 10.92 7.07
CA THR A 43 -3.45 11.19 8.31
C THR A 43 -4.58 10.18 8.53
N LYS A 44 -5.33 9.79 7.49
CA LYS A 44 -6.35 8.73 7.61
C LYS A 44 -5.74 7.38 8.04
N LEU A 45 -4.51 7.10 7.63
CA LEU A 45 -3.77 5.91 8.05
C LEU A 45 -3.44 5.94 9.55
N GLU A 46 -3.16 7.11 10.12
CA GLU A 46 -2.92 7.30 11.56
C GLU A 46 -4.22 7.13 12.36
N ASP A 47 -5.34 7.66 11.86
CA ASP A 47 -6.64 7.64 12.56
C ASP A 47 -7.41 6.30 12.43
N ASN A 48 -7.12 5.50 11.39
CA ASN A 48 -7.94 4.34 11.02
C ASN A 48 -7.15 3.02 11.09
N ALA A 49 -6.40 2.84 12.19
CA ALA A 49 -5.58 1.64 12.42
C ALA A 49 -6.40 0.32 12.40
N ASP A 50 -7.70 0.39 12.71
CA ASP A 50 -8.61 -0.76 12.73
C ASP A 50 -9.37 -0.98 11.40
N GLY A 51 -9.16 -0.12 10.40
CA GLY A 51 -9.77 -0.24 9.08
C GLY A 51 -9.22 -1.41 8.26
N VAL A 52 -9.92 -1.77 7.18
CA VAL A 52 -9.43 -2.73 6.18
C VAL A 52 -8.73 -2.00 5.03
N GLY A 53 -7.82 -2.67 4.35
CA GLY A 53 -7.13 -2.08 3.20
C GLY A 53 -6.29 -3.07 2.43
N ILE A 54 -5.54 -2.54 1.48
CA ILE A 54 -4.47 -3.24 0.77
C ILE A 54 -3.13 -2.60 1.10
N ALA A 55 -2.06 -3.36 0.92
CA ALA A 55 -0.72 -2.84 1.04
C ALA A 55 0.25 -3.56 0.10
N VAL A 56 1.38 -2.92 -0.15
CA VAL A 56 2.54 -3.54 -0.78
C VAL A 56 3.72 -3.35 0.17
N LEU A 57 4.28 -4.46 0.62
CA LEU A 57 5.51 -4.48 1.38
C LEU A 57 6.66 -4.85 0.45
N ASN A 58 7.59 -3.93 0.26
CA ASN A 58 8.82 -4.19 -0.49
C ASN A 58 9.98 -4.33 0.51
N TYR A 59 10.82 -5.34 0.37
CA TYR A 59 12.03 -5.46 1.18
C TYR A 59 13.17 -6.16 0.42
N VAL A 60 14.39 -5.73 0.75
CA VAL A 60 15.63 -6.26 0.20
C VAL A 60 16.37 -7.02 1.28
N TYR A 61 16.81 -8.22 0.98
CA TYR A 61 17.53 -9.07 1.92
C TYR A 61 18.66 -9.86 1.27
N ASP A 62 19.60 -10.26 2.10
CA ASP A 62 20.70 -11.16 1.74
C ASP A 62 20.21 -12.62 1.84
N HIS A 63 20.19 -13.35 0.72
CA HIS A 63 19.70 -14.74 0.73
C HIS A 63 20.75 -15.76 1.18
N GLU A 64 22.03 -15.36 1.30
CA GLU A 64 23.07 -16.17 1.94
C GLU A 64 22.95 -16.14 3.47
N GLU A 65 22.27 -15.12 4.03
CA GLU A 65 22.00 -15.02 5.46
C GLU A 65 21.26 -16.27 5.96
N ARG A 66 21.87 -16.91 6.95
CA ARG A 66 21.47 -18.25 7.37
C ARG A 66 20.01 -18.29 7.80
N MET A 67 19.25 -19.16 7.12
CA MET A 67 17.81 -19.40 7.36
C MET A 67 16.91 -18.19 7.11
N LEU A 68 17.39 -17.07 6.57
CA LEU A 68 16.57 -15.88 6.39
C LEU A 68 15.42 -16.12 5.40
N ALA A 69 15.71 -16.66 4.22
CA ALA A 69 14.68 -17.00 3.22
C ALA A 69 13.61 -17.93 3.81
N SER A 70 14.02 -18.94 4.59
CA SER A 70 13.08 -19.85 5.25
C SER A 70 12.23 -19.15 6.32
N ARG A 71 12.82 -18.26 7.14
CA ARG A 71 12.09 -17.48 8.16
C ARG A 71 11.08 -16.52 7.56
N LEU A 72 11.45 -15.87 6.45
CA LEU A 72 10.57 -14.99 5.68
C LEU A 72 9.39 -15.78 5.10
N MET A 73 9.67 -16.93 4.47
CA MET A 73 8.64 -17.82 3.94
C MET A 73 7.70 -18.33 5.04
N SER A 74 8.23 -18.75 6.19
CA SER A 74 7.41 -19.15 7.34
C SER A 74 6.54 -18.01 7.85
N THR A 75 7.07 -16.79 7.92
CA THR A 75 6.29 -15.60 8.34
C THR A 75 5.15 -15.31 7.36
N GLN A 76 5.39 -15.42 6.05
CA GLN A 76 4.35 -15.30 5.01
C GLN A 76 3.30 -16.42 5.14
N HIS A 77 3.71 -17.66 5.39
CA HIS A 77 2.79 -18.79 5.56
C HIS A 77 1.90 -18.67 6.81
N GLU A 78 2.46 -18.22 7.94
CA GLU A 78 1.71 -17.92 9.16
C GLU A 78 0.61 -16.87 8.92
N HIS A 79 0.84 -15.95 7.97
CA HIS A 79 -0.07 -14.85 7.61
C HIS A 79 -0.60 -14.98 6.18
N HIS A 80 -0.84 -16.22 5.73
CA HIS A 80 -1.36 -16.50 4.40
C HIS A 80 -2.74 -15.87 4.15
N ASN A 81 -3.49 -15.57 5.21
CA ASN A 81 -4.77 -14.86 5.14
C ASN A 81 -4.61 -13.37 4.76
N LEU A 82 -3.43 -12.78 4.99
CA LEU A 82 -3.11 -11.41 4.60
C LEU A 82 -2.43 -11.37 3.23
N THR A 83 -1.62 -12.38 2.92
CA THR A 83 -0.78 -12.40 1.70
C THR A 83 -1.60 -12.76 0.47
N VAL A 84 -1.72 -11.81 -0.46
CA VAL A 84 -2.40 -12.00 -1.75
C VAL A 84 -1.43 -12.60 -2.77
N SER A 85 -0.21 -12.07 -2.84
CA SER A 85 0.82 -12.52 -3.77
C SER A 85 2.20 -12.05 -3.33
N THR A 86 3.23 -12.83 -3.65
CA THR A 86 4.63 -12.45 -3.50
C THR A 86 5.33 -12.54 -4.86
N VAL A 87 6.08 -11.51 -5.22
CA VAL A 87 7.01 -11.52 -6.37
C VAL A 87 8.43 -11.39 -5.84
N HIS A 88 9.31 -12.26 -6.31
CA HIS A 88 10.72 -12.30 -5.90
C HIS A 88 11.61 -11.97 -7.09
N PHE A 89 12.60 -11.09 -6.88
CA PHE A 89 13.57 -10.67 -7.86
C PHE A 89 14.98 -10.95 -7.34
N HIS A 90 15.79 -11.70 -8.09
CA HIS A 90 17.23 -11.74 -7.87
C HIS A 90 17.85 -10.45 -8.41
N ILE A 91 18.42 -9.64 -7.53
CA ILE A 91 19.04 -8.36 -7.91
C ILE A 91 20.49 -8.61 -8.34
N ASP A 92 21.21 -9.44 -7.58
CA ASP A 92 22.58 -9.85 -7.85
C ASP A 92 22.88 -11.23 -7.21
N HIS A 93 24.14 -11.51 -6.87
CA HIS A 93 24.58 -12.82 -6.40
C HIS A 93 24.11 -13.15 -4.99
N ASP A 94 23.98 -12.18 -4.09
CA ASP A 94 23.63 -12.37 -2.67
C ASP A 94 22.30 -11.66 -2.31
N THR A 95 21.84 -10.72 -3.13
CA THR A 95 20.73 -9.84 -2.79
C THR A 95 19.44 -10.16 -3.55
N CYS A 96 18.34 -10.26 -2.81
CA CYS A 96 16.99 -10.46 -3.33
C CYS A 96 16.09 -9.29 -2.93
N LEU A 97 15.14 -8.93 -3.81
CA LEU A 97 14.01 -8.06 -3.51
C LEU A 97 12.73 -8.89 -3.52
N GLU A 98 11.91 -8.76 -2.48
CA GLU A 98 10.55 -9.30 -2.47
C GLU A 98 9.52 -8.17 -2.37
N SER A 99 8.48 -8.30 -3.20
CA SER A 99 7.29 -7.44 -3.18
C SER A 99 6.09 -8.29 -2.79
N VAL A 100 5.53 -8.02 -1.62
CA VAL A 100 4.41 -8.77 -1.04
C VAL A 100 3.16 -7.89 -1.06
N THR A 101 2.17 -8.30 -1.84
CA THR A 101 0.84 -7.67 -1.85
C THR A 101 0.02 -8.26 -0.72
N LEU A 102 -0.54 -7.38 0.12
CA LEU A 102 -1.29 -7.73 1.33
C LEU A 102 -2.72 -7.16 1.25
N ARG A 103 -3.69 -7.87 1.83
CA ARG A 103 -5.07 -7.42 2.02
C ARG A 103 -5.59 -7.89 3.37
N GLY A 104 -6.18 -7.00 4.14
CA GLY A 104 -6.69 -7.33 5.47
C GLY A 104 -6.89 -6.11 6.36
N ARG A 105 -6.94 -6.31 7.67
CA ARG A 105 -6.93 -5.21 8.64
C ARG A 105 -5.57 -4.50 8.58
N LEU A 106 -5.59 -3.17 8.54
CA LEU A 106 -4.38 -2.35 8.44
C LEU A 106 -3.44 -2.58 9.63
N SER A 107 -3.97 -2.80 10.83
CA SER A 107 -3.19 -3.18 12.01
C SER A 107 -2.43 -4.50 11.84
N GLU A 108 -3.08 -5.52 11.28
CA GLU A 108 -2.44 -6.82 11.03
C GLU A 108 -1.41 -6.75 9.91
N ILE A 109 -1.69 -5.98 8.85
CA ILE A 109 -0.75 -5.70 7.77
C ILE A 109 0.51 -5.03 8.32
N ARG A 110 0.36 -4.02 9.19
CA ARG A 110 1.49 -3.33 9.83
C ARG A 110 2.29 -4.27 10.73
N ALA A 111 1.62 -5.03 11.59
CA ALA A 111 2.29 -5.99 12.45
C ALA A 111 3.07 -7.06 11.66
N PHE A 112 2.50 -7.55 10.56
CA PHE A 112 3.20 -8.44 9.63
C PHE A 112 4.44 -7.77 9.03
N ALA A 113 4.30 -6.55 8.51
CA ALA A 113 5.41 -5.80 7.93
C ALA A 113 6.53 -5.56 8.95
N ASP A 114 6.19 -5.13 10.17
CA ASP A 114 7.16 -4.90 11.24
C ASP A 114 7.92 -6.20 11.58
N LYS A 115 7.23 -7.34 11.63
CA LYS A 115 7.87 -8.66 11.87
C LYS A 115 8.85 -9.04 10.76
N VAL A 116 8.52 -8.74 9.50
CA VAL A 116 9.39 -8.98 8.34
C VAL A 116 10.59 -8.03 8.36
N LEU A 117 10.35 -6.72 8.51
CA LEU A 117 11.40 -5.71 8.50
C LEU A 117 12.38 -5.83 9.68
N ALA A 118 11.93 -6.39 10.80
CA ALA A 118 12.77 -6.67 11.96
C ALA A 118 13.63 -7.94 11.83
N GLN A 119 13.49 -8.73 10.75
CA GLN A 119 14.31 -9.93 10.56
C GLN A 119 15.78 -9.55 10.30
N PRO A 120 16.75 -10.09 11.09
CA PRO A 120 18.17 -9.93 10.79
C PRO A 120 18.48 -10.38 9.35
N GLY A 121 19.17 -9.51 8.60
CA GLY A 121 19.54 -9.68 7.19
C GLY A 121 18.59 -9.00 6.19
N VAL A 122 17.45 -8.45 6.65
CA VAL A 122 16.68 -7.48 5.85
C VAL A 122 17.40 -6.14 5.92
N ARG A 123 17.87 -5.65 4.76
CA ARG A 123 18.71 -4.45 4.65
C ARG A 123 17.87 -3.19 4.42
N HIS A 124 16.78 -3.32 3.65
CA HIS A 124 15.84 -2.25 3.36
C HIS A 124 14.42 -2.78 3.33
N GLY A 125 13.45 -1.93 3.65
CA GLY A 125 12.08 -2.18 3.26
C GLY A 125 11.14 -1.04 3.56
N GLN A 126 10.01 -1.06 2.87
CA GLN A 126 9.01 -0.02 2.93
C GLN A 126 7.63 -0.63 2.74
N LEU A 127 6.72 -0.28 3.64
CA LEU A 127 5.31 -0.61 3.54
C LEU A 127 4.57 0.58 2.92
N TYR A 128 3.87 0.34 1.81
CA TYR A 128 2.90 1.28 1.27
C TYR A 128 1.50 0.73 1.50
N THR A 129 0.64 1.51 2.16
CA THR A 129 -0.71 1.08 2.56
C THR A 129 -1.76 1.97 1.92
N VAL A 130 -2.86 1.36 1.50
CA VAL A 130 -4.01 2.05 0.91
C VAL A 130 -5.27 1.66 1.70
N PRO A 131 -5.86 2.58 2.48
CA PRO A 131 -7.10 2.33 3.20
C PRO A 131 -8.27 2.06 2.26
N GLY A 132 -9.15 1.14 2.65
CA GLY A 132 -10.40 0.87 1.97
C GLY A 132 -11.57 0.71 2.92
N GLU A 133 -12.75 0.59 2.32
CA GLU A 133 -14.00 0.24 3.00
C GLU A 133 -14.48 -1.11 2.49
N LEU A 134 -14.92 -1.97 3.39
CA LEU A 134 -15.58 -3.21 3.03
C LEU A 134 -17.05 -2.93 2.72
N HIS A 135 -17.45 -3.10 1.46
CA HIS A 135 -18.85 -2.98 1.03
C HIS A 135 -19.40 -4.38 0.75
N VAL A 136 -20.44 -4.78 1.47
CA VAL A 136 -21.14 -6.05 1.20
C VAL A 136 -22.29 -5.75 0.24
N GLU A 137 -22.16 -6.19 -1.01
CA GLU A 137 -23.22 -6.06 -2.02
C GLU A 137 -23.88 -7.42 -2.25
N SER A 138 -25.20 -7.42 -2.46
CA SER A 138 -25.95 -8.63 -2.80
C SER A 138 -26.41 -8.54 -4.25
N HIS A 139 -25.87 -9.39 -5.12
CA HIS A 139 -26.22 -9.43 -6.54
C HIS A 139 -26.94 -10.74 -6.87
N HIS A 140 -27.87 -10.67 -7.82
CA HIS A 140 -28.54 -11.85 -8.37
C HIS A 140 -27.89 -12.16 -9.72
N HIS A 141 -27.44 -13.39 -9.93
CA HIS A 141 -26.92 -13.83 -11.21
C HIS A 141 -27.94 -14.76 -11.88
N GLY A 142 -28.37 -14.41 -13.09
CA GLY A 142 -29.27 -15.20 -13.95
C GLY A 142 -30.55 -14.44 -14.34
N ASP A 143 -30.84 -14.39 -15.65
CA ASP A 143 -32.10 -13.86 -16.21
C ASP A 143 -33.26 -14.88 -16.13
N ASP A 144 -33.00 -16.09 -15.63
CA ASP A 144 -34.03 -17.09 -15.43
C ASP A 144 -34.69 -16.94 -14.06
N HIS A 145 -36.00 -17.19 -14.02
CA HIS A 145 -36.96 -17.00 -12.91
C HIS A 145 -36.62 -17.68 -11.55
N HIS A 146 -35.39 -18.15 -11.33
CA HIS A 146 -34.89 -18.80 -10.12
C HIS A 146 -33.53 -18.24 -9.63
N GLY A 147 -33.25 -16.94 -9.78
CA GLY A 147 -32.00 -16.33 -9.29
C GLY A 147 -31.89 -16.31 -7.75
N HIS A 148 -30.87 -16.97 -7.20
CA HIS A 148 -30.50 -16.83 -5.78
C HIS A 148 -29.63 -15.58 -5.57
N ALA A 149 -29.91 -14.82 -4.50
CA ALA A 149 -29.09 -13.69 -4.10
C ALA A 149 -27.74 -14.18 -3.52
N HIS A 150 -26.63 -13.77 -4.10
CA HIS A 150 -25.29 -14.00 -3.55
C HIS A 150 -24.75 -12.72 -2.91
N LYS A 151 -24.19 -12.84 -1.70
CA LYS A 151 -23.48 -11.75 -1.01
C LYS A 151 -22.00 -11.77 -1.40
N HIS A 152 -21.50 -10.64 -1.85
CA HIS A 152 -20.10 -10.42 -2.20
C HIS A 152 -19.51 -9.27 -1.37
N GLU A 153 -18.29 -9.46 -0.89
CA GLU A 153 -17.53 -8.42 -0.20
C GLU A 153 -16.61 -7.70 -1.19
N HIS A 154 -16.88 -6.43 -1.45
CA HIS A 154 -16.08 -5.56 -2.29
C HIS A 154 -15.23 -4.63 -1.42
N LEU A 155 -13.91 -4.70 -1.56
CA LEU A 155 -13.03 -3.68 -0.98
C LEU A 155 -13.03 -2.45 -1.90
N LYS A 156 -13.62 -1.36 -1.46
CA LYS A 156 -13.59 -0.08 -2.19
C LYS A 156 -12.48 0.79 -1.63
N ILE A 157 -11.56 1.23 -2.48
CA ILE A 157 -10.45 2.10 -2.08
C ILE A 157 -11.00 3.50 -1.78
N THR A 158 -10.72 4.00 -0.57
CA THR A 158 -11.11 5.36 -0.18
C THR A 158 -10.13 6.37 -0.75
N THR A 159 -10.64 7.40 -1.43
CA THR A 159 -9.82 8.50 -1.98
C THR A 159 -9.58 9.59 -0.95
#